data_AF-A0A662N0M6-F1
#
_entry.id   AF-A0A662N0M6-F1
#
_cell.length_a   1.000
_cell.length_b   1.000
_cell.length_c   1.000
_cell.angle_alpha   90.00
_cell.angle_beta   90.00
_cell.angle_gamma   90.00
#
_symmetry.space_group_name_H-M   'P 1'
#
loop_
_entity.id
_entity.type
_entity.pdbx_description
1 polymer ?
#
loop_
_entity_poly.entity_id
_entity_poly.type
_entity_poly.pdbx_seq_one_letter_code
_entity_poly.pdbx_strand_id
1 'polypeptide(L)' 'MRVRLFKKPEDFDINKAIEVVSSPKSGGIAVFLGKVREESHGRRIKKLIYEAYEEMAIEEMKRIRE' A
#
# COMPACT_ATOMS: atom_id res chain seq x y z
N MET A 1 4.29 12.61 6.89
CA MET A 1 3.59 11.46 6.25
C MET A 1 4.14 10.16 6.84
N ARG A 2 3.28 9.17 7.13
CA ARG A 2 3.66 7.91 7.81
C ARG A 2 3.88 6.78 6.79
N VAL A 3 4.93 6.00 6.98
CA VAL A 3 5.14 4.69 6.33
C VAL A 3 4.60 3.60 7.26
N ARG A 4 3.86 2.63 6.72
CA ARG A 4 3.33 1.47 7.45
C ARG A 4 3.34 0.24 6.56
N LEU A 5 3.58 -0.92 7.17
CA LEU A 5 3.50 -2.24 6.53
C LEU A 5 2.39 -3.03 7.23
N PHE A 6 1.47 -3.59 6.45
CA PHE A 6 0.38 -4.44 6.94
C PHE A 6 0.65 -5.89 6.53
N LYS A 7 0.55 -6.82 7.48
CA LYS A 7 0.88 -8.25 7.22
C LYS A 7 -0.33 -9.03 6.71
N LYS A 8 -1.54 -8.59 7.05
CA LYS A 8 -2.79 -9.23 6.64
C LYS A 8 -3.66 -8.25 5.87
N PRO A 9 -4.42 -8.69 4.85
CA PRO A 9 -5.32 -7.83 4.11
C PRO A 9 -6.37 -7.14 4.99
N GLU A 10 -6.84 -7.80 6.05
CA GLU A 10 -7.88 -7.27 6.94
C GLU A 10 -7.38 -6.10 7.80
N ASP A 11 -6.06 -5.95 7.94
CA ASP A 11 -5.46 -4.84 8.70
C ASP A 11 -5.37 -3.55 7.85
N PHE A 12 -5.54 -3.65 6.53
CA PHE A 12 -5.47 -2.51 5.62
C PHE A 12 -6.85 -1.89 5.35
N ASP A 13 -6.94 -0.57 5.50
CA ASP A 13 -8.13 0.22 5.17
C ASP A 13 -7.71 1.50 4.46
N ILE A 14 -8.18 1.66 3.22
CA ILE A 14 -7.86 2.82 2.40
C ILE A 14 -8.39 4.13 3.00
N ASN A 15 -9.53 4.11 3.69
CA ASN A 15 -10.12 5.31 4.28
C ASN A 15 -9.24 5.86 5.41
N LYS A 16 -8.65 4.98 6.22
CA LYS A 16 -7.67 5.35 7.24
C LYS A 16 -6.42 5.99 6.62
N ALA A 17 -5.98 5.49 5.46
CA ALA A 17 -4.84 6.08 4.76
C ALA A 17 -5.15 7.49 4.22
N ILE A 18 -6.35 7.68 3.65
CA ILE A 18 -6.85 8.98 3.18
C ILE A 18 -6.96 9.97 4.34
N GLU A 19 -7.54 9.56 5.47
CA GLU A 19 -7.68 10.39 6.67
C GLU A 19 -6.32 10.89 7.17
N VAL A 20 -5.30 10.01 7.22
CA VAL A 20 -3.95 10.35 7.69
C VAL A 20 -3.26 11.43 6.85
N VAL A 21 -3.58 11.53 5.56
CA VAL A 21 -3.00 12.54 4.64
C VAL A 21 -3.96 13.71 4.38
N SER A 22 -5.18 13.66 4.90
CA SER A 22 -6.18 14.70 4.73
C SER A 22 -5.79 15.96 5.50
N SER A 23 -6.00 17.12 4.87
CA SER A 23 -5.71 18.42 5.47
C SER A 23 -6.61 19.47 4.85
N PRO A 24 -7.16 20.41 5.65
CA PRO A 24 -7.90 21.56 5.12
C PRO A 24 -7.09 22.44 4.15
N LYS A 25 -5.75 22.29 4.14
CA LYS A 25 -4.84 23.02 3.24
C LYS A 25 -4.63 22.33 1.89
N SER A 26 -5.08 21.08 1.75
CA SER A 26 -4.88 20.27 0.53
C SER A 26 -6.16 20.26 -0.30
N GLY A 27 -6.07 20.61 -1.59
CA GLY A 27 -7.22 20.64 -2.50
C GLY A 27 -7.61 19.28 -3.10
N GLY A 28 -6.82 18.24 -2.87
CA GLY A 28 -7.06 16.90 -3.39
C GLY A 28 -6.03 15.88 -2.90
N ILE A 29 -6.35 14.59 -3.07
CA ILE A 29 -5.49 13.47 -2.70
C ILE A 29 -5.42 12.53 -3.91
N ALA A 30 -4.20 12.24 -4.37
CA ALA A 30 -3.96 11.22 -5.39
C ALA A 30 -3.62 9.89 -4.69
N VAL A 31 -4.33 8.82 -5.05
CA VAL A 31 -4.15 7.49 -4.48
C VAL A 31 -3.81 6.50 -5.57
N PHE A 32 -2.79 5.67 -5.32
CA PHE A 32 -2.54 4.45 -6.08
C PHE A 32 -2.93 3.24 -5.22
N LEU A 33 -3.86 2.42 -5.71
CA LEU A 33 -4.31 1.18 -5.06
C LEU A 33 -4.04 -0.03 -5.95
N GLY A 34 -2.99 -0.78 -5.63
CA GLY A 34 -2.70 -2.05 -6.28
C GLY A 34 -3.60 -3.15 -5.75
N LYS A 35 -4.31 -3.86 -6.64
CA LYS A 35 -5.13 -5.04 -6.30
C LYS A 35 -4.67 -6.25 -7.13
N VAL A 36 -4.73 -7.44 -6.52
CA VAL A 36 -4.47 -8.69 -7.24
C VAL A 36 -5.53 -8.89 -8.32
N ARG A 37 -5.08 -9.03 -9.57
CA ARG A 37 -5.93 -9.31 -10.74
C ARG A 37 -6.30 -10.80 -10.81
N GLU A 38 -7.44 -11.11 -11.43
CA GLU A 38 -7.90 -12.49 -11.60
C GLU A 38 -7.08 -13.29 -12.62
N GLU A 39 -6.54 -12.64 -13.67
CA GLU A 39 -5.75 -13.31 -14.71
C GLU A 39 -4.39 -12.65 -14.93
N SER A 40 -3.37 -13.46 -15.19
CA SER A 40 -2.03 -13.01 -15.52
C SER A 40 -1.39 -13.98 -16.51
N HIS A 41 -0.88 -13.47 -17.65
CA HIS A 41 -0.24 -14.28 -18.69
C HIS A 41 -1.10 -15.48 -19.15
N GLY A 42 -2.41 -15.27 -19.34
CA GLY A 42 -3.35 -16.31 -19.77
C GLY A 42 -3.66 -17.37 -18.70
N ARG A 43 -3.31 -17.12 -17.43
CA ARG A 43 -3.55 -18.03 -16.32
C ARG A 43 -4.34 -17.37 -15.21
N ARG A 44 -5.35 -18.08 -14.69
CA ARG A 44 -6.13 -17.64 -13.53
C ARG A 44 -5.27 -17.65 -12.26
N ILE A 45 -5.27 -16.53 -11.55
CA ILE A 45 -4.55 -16.35 -10.28
C ILE A 45 -5.47 -16.75 -9.11
N LYS A 46 -4.97 -17.60 -8.21
CA LYS A 46 -5.64 -17.95 -6.95
C LYS A 46 -5.34 -16.96 -5.83
N LYS A 47 -4.07 -16.58 -5.68
CA LYS A 47 -3.56 -15.60 -4.71
C LYS A 47 -2.15 -15.14 -5.09
N LEU A 48 -1.71 -14.02 -4.52
CA LEU A 48 -0.30 -13.64 -4.45
C LEU A 48 0.20 -13.78 -3.02
N ILE A 49 1.47 -14.16 -2.88
CA ILE A 49 2.17 -14.21 -1.59
C ILE A 49 3.20 -13.08 -1.63
N TYR A 50 3.23 -12.28 -0.57
CA TYR A 50 4.17 -11.19 -0.38
C TYR A 50 5.18 -11.59 0.70
N GLU A 51 6.46 -11.40 0.41
CA GLU A 51 7.56 -11.63 1.34
C GLU A 51 8.45 -10.40 1.36
N ALA A 52 8.96 -10.03 2.53
CA ALA A 52 9.85 -8.88 2.69
C ALA A 52 10.77 -9.06 3.90
N TYR A 53 12.01 -8.58 3.79
CA TYR A 53 12.81 -8.26 4.96
C TYR A 53 12.32 -6.93 5.53
N GLU A 54 11.52 -7.00 6.60
CA GLU A 54 10.67 -5.90 7.06
C GLU A 54 11.44 -4.60 7.35
N GLU A 55 12.59 -4.71 8.00
CA GLU A 55 13.39 -3.54 8.39
C GLU A 55 13.93 -2.79 7.17
N MET A 56 14.49 -3.52 6.20
CA MET A 56 14.95 -2.95 4.94
C MET A 56 13.79 -2.37 4.13
N ALA A 57 12.65 -3.06 4.04
CA ALA A 57 11.50 -2.57 3.29
C ALA A 57 10.97 -1.24 3.87
N ILE A 58 10.91 -1.12 5.20
CA ILE A 58 10.51 0.12 5.87
C ILE A 58 11.50 1.24 5.58
N GLU A 59 12.80 0.94 5.59
CA GLU A 59 13.84 1.94 5.34
C GLU A 59 13.80 2.44 3.89
N GLU A 60 13.66 1.55 2.91
CA GLU A 60 13.51 1.95 1.50
C GLU A 60 12.22 2.74 1.24
N MET A 61 11.10 2.39 1.89
CA MET A 61 9.87 3.19 1.79
C MET A 61 10.02 4.59 2.40
N LYS A 62 10.82 4.74 3.47
CA LYS A 62 11.12 6.07 4.03
C LYS A 62 12.01 6.88 3.09
N ARG A 63 12.97 6.24 2.41
CA ARG A 63 13.83 6.88 1.40
C ARG A 63 13.03 7.40 0.21
N ILE A 64 12.10 6.62 -0.34
CA ILE A 64 11.22 7.04 -1.47
C ILE A 64 10.32 8.24 -1.09
N ARG A 65 9.97 8.35 0.18
CA ARG A 65 9.09 9.40 0.70
C ARG A 65 9.80 10.76 0.81
N GLU A 66 11.12 10.76 1.06
CA GLU A 66 11.92 11.99 1.15
C GLU A 66 12.09 12.65 -0.21
#